data_AF-A0A7S2QA97-F1
#
_entry.id   AF-A0A7S2QA97-F1
#
_cell.length_a   1.000
_cell.length_b   1.000
_cell.length_c   1.000
_cell.angle_alpha   90.00
_cell.angle_beta   90.00
_cell.angle_gamma   90.00
#
_symmetry.space_group_name_H-M   'P 1'
#
loop_
_entity.id
_entity.type
_entity.pdbx_description
1 polymer ?
#
loop_
_entity_poly.entity_id
_entity_poly.type
_entity_poly.pdbx_seq_one_letter_code
_entity_poly.pdbx_strand_id
1 'polypeptide(L)'
;VLATRSANTAAVQVAEVRLRCHGADVDLAGFQATNPGGQNPSSEGPEKALAAKGKWLDTSFRARGRSALVLAAPEDFAVTELSLRTAGDNPGRDPAALRVEGLVDG
;
A
#
# COMPACT_ATOMS: atom_id res chain seq x y z
N VAL A 1 4.44 1.85 5.55
CA VAL A 1 5.78 2.20 4.99
C VAL A 1 6.54 3.04 6.00
N LEU A 2 7.76 2.61 6.33
CA LEU A 2 8.61 3.21 7.35
C LEU A 2 9.84 3.93 6.77
N ALA A 3 10.25 3.56 5.56
CA ALA A 3 11.33 4.22 4.84
C ALA A 3 11.09 4.13 3.33
N THR A 4 11.70 5.05 2.60
CA THR A 4 11.72 5.12 1.13
C THR A 4 13.15 4.97 0.62
N ARG A 5 13.31 4.61 -0.65
CA ARG A 5 14.61 4.43 -1.31
C ARG A 5 15.50 5.67 -1.17
N SER A 6 14.90 6.86 -1.23
CA SER A 6 15.57 8.12 -0.89
C SER A 6 15.09 8.65 0.45
N ALA A 7 16.01 9.08 1.31
CA ALA A 7 15.67 9.83 2.53
C ALA A 7 15.17 11.26 2.23
N ASN A 8 15.37 11.74 1.00
CA ASN A 8 15.08 13.11 0.60
C ASN A 8 13.71 13.30 -0.08
N THR A 9 12.87 12.26 -0.16
CA THR A 9 11.49 12.39 -0.66
C THR A 9 10.53 12.92 0.41
N ALA A 10 9.46 13.56 -0.03
CA ALA A 10 8.32 13.93 0.81
C ALA A 10 7.19 12.89 0.78
N ALA A 11 7.21 11.99 -0.21
CA ALA A 11 6.10 11.09 -0.55
C ALA A 11 6.55 9.64 -0.72
N VAL A 12 5.60 8.71 -0.62
CA VAL A 12 5.76 7.29 -0.96
C VAL A 12 4.79 6.88 -2.06
N GLN A 13 5.19 5.94 -2.90
CA GLN A 13 4.35 5.40 -3.97
C GLN A 13 4.37 3.88 -4.04
N VAL A 14 3.23 3.28 -4.41
CA VAL A 14 3.10 1.84 -4.68
C VAL A 14 2.20 1.68 -5.89
N ALA A 15 2.65 0.94 -6.91
CA ALA A 15 1.84 0.65 -8.08
C ALA A 15 0.78 -0.42 -7.78
N GLU A 16 1.18 -1.48 -7.08
CA GLU A 16 0.31 -2.63 -6.85
C GLU A 16 0.70 -3.38 -5.57
N VAL A 17 -0.30 -3.87 -4.86
CA VAL A 17 -0.22 -4.81 -3.75
C VAL A 17 -0.85 -6.12 -4.22
N ARG A 18 -0.16 -7.24 -3.95
CA ARG A 18 -0.74 -8.57 -4.07
C ARG A 18 -0.59 -9.33 -2.76
N LEU A 19 -1.66 -9.99 -2.37
CA LEU A 19 -1.69 -10.91 -1.24
C LEU A 19 -1.86 -12.31 -1.80
N ARG A 20 -1.09 -13.26 -1.28
CA ARG A 20 -1.23 -14.68 -1.62
C ARG A 20 -1.37 -15.52 -0.35
N CYS A 21 -2.12 -16.61 -0.48
CA CYS A 21 -2.28 -17.62 0.56
C CYS A 21 -1.91 -18.99 -0.03
N HIS A 22 -0.87 -19.61 0.53
CA HIS A 22 -0.36 -20.90 0.07
C HIS A 22 -0.11 -20.96 -1.45
N GLY A 23 0.47 -19.91 -2.02
CA GLY A 23 0.77 -19.83 -3.45
C GLY A 23 -0.35 -19.29 -4.35
N ALA A 24 -1.61 -19.23 -3.87
CA ALA A 24 -2.74 -18.71 -4.64
C ALA A 24 -2.98 -17.22 -4.38
N ASP A 25 -3.34 -16.46 -5.42
CA ASP A 25 -3.77 -15.06 -5.28
C ASP A 25 -5.04 -14.97 -4.43
N VAL A 26 -5.04 -14.08 -3.43
CA VAL A 26 -6.24 -13.69 -2.70
C VAL A 26 -7.04 -12.76 -3.59
N ASP A 27 -8.35 -13.02 -3.74
CA ASP A 27 -9.24 -12.09 -4.44
C ASP A 27 -9.42 -10.83 -3.59
N LEU A 28 -8.97 -9.69 -4.11
CA LEU A 28 -9.08 -8.39 -3.46
C LEU A 28 -10.36 -7.65 -3.90
N ALA A 29 -11.24 -8.29 -4.67
CA ALA A 29 -12.55 -7.74 -4.97
C ALA A 29 -13.33 -7.46 -3.67
N GLY A 30 -13.94 -6.28 -3.57
CA GLY A 30 -14.69 -5.86 -2.39
C GLY A 30 -13.84 -5.38 -1.21
N PHE A 31 -12.51 -5.51 -1.25
CA PHE A 31 -11.66 -4.90 -0.24
C PHE A 31 -11.75 -3.37 -0.30
N GLN A 32 -11.76 -2.73 0.87
CA GLN A 32 -11.65 -1.28 0.98
C GLN A 32 -10.21 -0.91 1.31
N ALA A 33 -9.62 -0.02 0.51
CA ALA A 33 -8.30 0.52 0.75
C ALA A 33 -8.41 1.94 1.31
N THR A 34 -7.70 2.22 2.41
CA THR A 34 -7.64 3.55 3.01
C THR A 34 -6.21 3.96 3.31
N ASN A 35 -5.98 5.28 3.37
CA ASN A 35 -4.69 5.87 3.75
C ASN A 35 -4.88 6.80 4.95
N PRO A 36 -5.02 6.25 6.18
CA PRO A 36 -5.44 7.01 7.35
C PRO A 36 -4.44 8.11 7.69
N GLY A 37 -4.91 9.35 7.62
CA GLY A 37 -4.14 10.58 7.86
C GLY A 37 -3.09 10.91 6.79
N GLY A 38 -3.05 10.18 5.67
CA GLY A 38 -2.25 10.56 4.51
C GLY A 38 -3.02 11.44 3.53
N GLN A 39 -2.35 11.90 2.48
CA GLN A 39 -2.94 12.76 1.45
C GLN A 39 -2.52 12.30 0.06
N ASN A 40 -3.51 12.17 -0.82
CA ASN A 40 -3.36 11.57 -2.13
C ASN A 40 -4.08 12.43 -3.18
N PRO A 41 -3.55 12.57 -4.41
CA PRO A 41 -4.33 13.04 -5.55
C PRO A 41 -5.54 12.13 -5.80
N SER A 42 -6.64 12.68 -6.33
CA SER A 42 -7.88 11.91 -6.60
C SER A 42 -7.68 10.74 -7.57
N SER A 43 -6.69 10.81 -8.46
CA SER A 43 -6.34 9.75 -9.40
C SER A 43 -5.33 8.73 -8.86
N GLU A 44 -4.74 8.97 -7.69
CA GLU A 44 -3.65 8.17 -7.11
C GLU A 44 -3.97 7.76 -5.64
N GLY A 45 -5.25 7.52 -5.36
CA GLY A 45 -5.76 7.10 -4.06
C GLY A 45 -5.33 5.67 -3.65
N PRO A 46 -5.55 5.30 -2.38
CA PRO A 46 -5.17 3.99 -1.85
C PRO A 46 -5.77 2.81 -2.62
N GLU A 47 -6.99 2.95 -3.15
CA GLU A 47 -7.67 1.92 -3.95
C GLU A 47 -6.91 1.57 -5.23
N LYS A 48 -6.09 2.48 -5.73
CA LYS A 48 -5.28 2.23 -6.92
C LYS A 48 -4.17 1.21 -6.68
N ALA A 49 -3.74 1.00 -5.43
CA ALA A 49 -2.79 -0.05 -5.10
C ALA A 49 -3.38 -1.47 -5.28
N LEU A 50 -4.71 -1.63 -5.36
CA LEU A 50 -5.37 -2.92 -5.57
C LEU A 50 -5.64 -3.22 -7.05
N ALA A 51 -5.48 -2.23 -7.93
CA ALA A 51 -5.77 -2.35 -9.35
C ALA A 51 -4.53 -2.70 -10.17
N ALA A 52 -4.70 -3.49 -11.22
CA ALA A 52 -3.66 -3.69 -12.21
C ALA A 52 -3.27 -2.35 -12.85
N LYS A 53 -1.97 -2.02 -12.86
CA LYS A 53 -1.42 -0.76 -13.38
C LYS A 53 -1.94 0.52 -12.67
N GLY A 54 -2.38 0.40 -11.42
CA GLY A 54 -2.68 1.57 -10.61
C GLY A 54 -1.43 2.23 -10.02
N LYS A 55 -1.66 3.22 -9.16
CA LYS A 55 -0.65 3.87 -8.33
C LYS A 55 -1.32 4.56 -7.16
N TRP A 56 -0.95 4.16 -5.96
CA TRP A 56 -1.18 4.92 -4.75
C TRP A 56 0.01 5.85 -4.49
N LEU A 57 -0.25 7.13 -4.24
CA LEU A 57 0.76 8.13 -3.85
C LEU A 57 0.33 8.87 -2.58
N ASP A 58 1.06 8.67 -1.49
CA ASP A 58 0.87 9.44 -0.25
C ASP A 58 1.95 10.53 -0.12
N THR A 59 1.52 11.78 -0.22
CA THR A 59 2.36 12.98 -0.14
C THR A 59 2.65 13.45 1.29
N SER A 60 2.03 12.84 2.30
CA SER A 60 2.24 13.19 3.71
C SER A 60 3.37 12.40 4.37
N PHE A 61 4.05 11.50 3.64
CA PHE A 61 5.04 10.56 4.19
C PHE A 61 6.09 11.24 5.07
N ARG A 62 6.77 12.29 4.58
CA ARG A 62 7.81 12.98 5.36
C ARG A 62 7.23 13.70 6.57
N ALA A 63 6.12 14.41 6.40
CA ALA A 63 5.51 15.19 7.48
C ALA A 63 5.05 14.29 8.64
N ARG A 64 4.71 13.04 8.35
CA ARG A 64 4.23 12.06 9.35
C ARG A 64 5.29 11.06 9.79
N GLY A 65 6.43 11.01 9.11
CA GLY A 65 7.48 9.99 9.29
C GLY A 65 7.10 8.58 8.86
N ARG A 66 5.85 8.36 8.42
CA ARG A 66 5.34 7.08 7.90
C ARG A 66 4.07 7.29 7.09
N SER A 67 3.77 6.30 6.26
CA SER A 67 2.49 6.17 5.53
C SER A 67 1.89 4.81 5.78
N ALA A 68 0.56 4.74 5.89
CA ALA A 68 -0.18 3.51 6.08
C ALA A 68 -1.15 3.30 4.91
N LEU A 69 -1.14 2.08 4.36
CA LEU A 69 -2.19 1.59 3.47
C LEU A 69 -2.90 0.49 4.24
N VAL A 70 -4.18 0.69 4.52
CA VAL A 70 -5.00 -0.27 5.29
C VAL A 70 -5.99 -0.90 4.33
N LEU A 71 -6.02 -2.22 4.33
CA LEU A 71 -6.95 -3.02 3.52
C LEU A 71 -7.94 -3.68 4.47
N ALA A 72 -9.22 -3.31 4.36
CA ALA A 72 -10.31 -3.93 5.09
C ALA A 72 -11.00 -4.94 4.17
N ALA A 73 -11.01 -6.21 4.56
CA ALA A 73 -11.68 -7.27 3.84
C ALA A 73 -13.18 -7.29 4.17
N PRO A 74 -14.05 -7.68 3.21
CA PRO A 74 -15.48 -7.85 3.49
C PRO A 74 -15.78 -9.10 4.33
N GLU A 75 -14.84 -10.05 4.40
CA GLU A 75 -14.93 -11.31 5.13
C GLU A 75 -13.55 -11.75 5.63
N ASP A 76 -13.53 -12.73 6.55
CA ASP A 76 -12.29 -13.31 7.06
C ASP A 76 -11.46 -13.95 5.94
N PHE A 77 -10.16 -13.69 5.94
CA PHE A 77 -9.24 -14.20 4.94
C PHE A 77 -7.88 -14.51 5.55
N ALA A 78 -7.11 -15.34 4.85
CA ALA A 78 -5.75 -15.69 5.26
C ALA A 78 -4.73 -15.16 4.24
N VAL A 79 -3.56 -14.77 4.74
CA VAL A 79 -2.43 -14.30 3.93
C VAL A 79 -1.16 -14.95 4.45
N THR A 80 -0.39 -15.53 3.54
CA THR A 80 0.95 -16.06 3.85
C THR A 80 2.04 -15.27 3.15
N GLU A 81 1.70 -14.48 2.13
CA GLU A 81 2.66 -13.84 1.25
C GLU A 81 2.17 -12.44 0.83
N LEU A 82 3.06 -11.46 0.89
CA LEU A 82 2.84 -10.10 0.39
C LEU A 82 3.81 -9.83 -0.76
N SER A 83 3.34 -9.21 -1.82
CA SER A 83 4.17 -8.67 -2.90
C SER A 83 3.78 -7.24 -3.20
N LEU A 84 4.78 -6.39 -3.44
CA LEU A 84 4.59 -4.99 -3.83
C LEU A 84 5.28 -4.72 -5.17
N ARG A 85 4.61 -3.94 -6.02
CA ARG A 85 5.19 -3.37 -7.22
C ARG A 85 5.43 -1.88 -6.99
N THR A 86 6.66 -1.42 -7.20
CA THR A 86 6.98 0.02 -7.13
C THR A 86 6.41 0.75 -8.36
N ALA A 87 6.12 2.05 -8.22
CA ALA A 87 5.68 2.87 -9.35
C ALA A 87 6.87 3.34 -10.20
N GLY A 88 6.60 3.73 -11.45
CA GLY A 88 7.62 4.02 -12.45
C GLY A 88 8.07 5.47 -12.55
N ASP A 89 7.41 6.42 -11.87
CA ASP A 89 7.65 7.86 -12.07
C ASP A 89 8.83 8.41 -11.25
N ASN A 90 9.03 7.93 -10.02
CA ASN A 90 10.12 8.44 -9.17
C ASN A 90 10.67 7.37 -8.22
N PRO A 91 11.80 6.71 -8.54
CA PRO A 91 12.36 5.65 -7.71
C PRO A 91 12.67 6.06 -6.26
N GLY A 92 12.91 7.36 -6.00
CA GLY A 92 13.17 7.87 -4.65
C GLY A 92 11.99 7.70 -3.68
N ARG A 93 10.77 7.54 -4.20
CA ARG A 93 9.52 7.33 -3.45
C ARG A 93 9.20 5.86 -3.19
N ASP A 94 10.00 4.94 -3.71
CA ASP A 94 9.74 3.51 -3.55
C ASP A 94 9.92 3.10 -2.09
N PRO A 95 9.05 2.24 -1.52
CA PRO A 95 9.24 1.72 -0.17
C PRO A 95 10.57 0.96 -0.02
N ALA A 96 11.31 1.24 1.03
CA ALA A 96 12.54 0.54 1.41
C ALA A 96 12.43 -0.21 2.74
N ALA A 97 11.47 0.17 3.59
CA ALA A 97 11.16 -0.56 4.82
C ALA A 97 9.65 -0.57 5.08
N LEU A 98 9.14 -1.74 5.47
CA LEU A 98 7.72 -2.02 5.65
C LEU A 98 7.50 -2.75 6.96
N ARG A 99 6.34 -2.51 7.56
CA ARG A 99 5.76 -3.33 8.62
C ARG A 99 4.38 -3.74 8.13
N VAL A 100 4.06 -5.01 8.28
CA VAL A 100 2.79 -5.62 7.88
C VAL A 100 2.16 -6.19 9.13
N GLU A 101 0.89 -5.87 9.34
CA GLU A 101 0.12 -6.28 10.52
C GLU A 101 -1.23 -6.77 10.01
N GLY A 102 -1.76 -7.80 10.67
CA GLY A 102 -3.12 -8.29 10.46
C GLY A 102 -3.90 -8.16 11.76
N LEU A 103 -5.18 -7.83 11.64
CA LEU A 103 -6.13 -7.75 12.75
C LEU A 103 -7.40 -8.47 12.32
N VAL A 104 -7.98 -9.24 13.24
CA VAL A 104 -9.35 -9.71 13.15
C VAL A 104 -10.11 -8.91 14.20
N ASP A 105 -11.02 -8.05 13.76
CA ASP A 105 -11.94 -7.37 14.68
C ASP A 105 -12.93 -8.44 15.17
N GLY A 106 -12.82 -8.81 16.45
CA GLY A 106 -13.64 -9.85 17.09
C GLY A 106 -15.02 -9.39 17.52
#